data_AF-A0A820SGK7-F1
#
_entry.id   AF-A0A820SGK7-F1
#
_cell.length_a   1.000
_cell.length_b   1.000
_cell.length_c   1.000
_cell.angle_alpha   90.00
_cell.angle_beta   90.00
_cell.angle_gamma   90.00
#
_symmetry.space_group_name_H-M   'P 1'
#
loop_
_entity.id
_entity.type
_entity.pdbx_description
1 polymer ?
#
loop_
_entity_poly.entity_id
_entity_poly.type
_entity_poly.pdbx_seq_one_letter_code
_entity_poly.pdbx_strand_id
1 'polypeptide(L)'
;FSFGEYQFTTYREACARIDSIGRGLLSLGTKPGDKILIFSETRPEWLLTAFAAFQHKLTAVTLLPTLDEEGVKHGIQESEIKTIVTSQELLPKLEKILGETEK
;
A
#
# COMPACT_ATOMS: atom_id res chain seq x y z
N PHE A 1 16.21 -22.34 -6.56
CA PHE A 1 15.08 -21.40 -6.38
C PHE A 1 14.19 -21.48 -7.60
N SER A 2 12.94 -21.93 -7.45
CA SER A 2 11.91 -21.82 -8.48
C SER A 2 11.06 -20.61 -8.11
N PHE A 3 11.02 -19.58 -8.96
CA PHE A 3 10.30 -18.32 -8.72
C PHE A 3 8.79 -18.41 -9.03
N GLY A 4 8.24 -19.63 -9.08
CA GLY A 4 6.90 -19.89 -9.57
C GLY A 4 6.78 -19.73 -11.08
N GLU A 5 5.60 -20.06 -11.62
CA GLU A 5 5.28 -19.83 -13.02
C GLU A 5 4.81 -18.38 -13.23
N TYR A 6 5.25 -17.75 -14.31
CA TYR A 6 4.78 -16.43 -14.68
C TYR A 6 3.30 -16.50 -15.11
N GLN A 7 2.46 -15.66 -14.49
CA GLN A 7 1.04 -15.59 -14.80
C GLN A 7 0.72 -14.27 -15.49
N PHE A 8 0.16 -14.36 -16.69
CA PHE A 8 -0.36 -13.19 -17.39
C PHE A 8 -1.68 -12.73 -16.75
N THR A 9 -1.88 -11.42 -16.70
CA THR A 9 -3.15 -10.81 -16.29
C THR A 9 -3.62 -9.89 -17.41
N THR A 10 -4.86 -10.07 -17.86
CA THR A 10 -5.47 -9.18 -18.83
C THR A 10 -5.88 -7.85 -18.19
N TYR A 11 -6.01 -6.79 -18.98
CA TYR A 11 -6.51 -5.50 -18.49
C TYR A 11 -7.89 -5.63 -17.83
N ARG A 12 -8.76 -6.51 -18.33
CA ARG A 12 -10.09 -6.76 -17.74
C ARG A 12 -9.97 -7.30 -16.31
N GLU A 13 -9.10 -8.28 -16.10
CA GLU A 13 -8.86 -8.87 -14.77
C GLU A 13 -8.19 -7.85 -13.83
N ALA A 14 -7.22 -7.08 -14.35
CA ALA A 14 -6.59 -6.00 -13.59
C ALA A 14 -7.60 -4.95 -13.13
N CYS A 15 -8.48 -4.47 -14.01
CA CYS A 15 -9.54 -3.52 -13.67
C CYS A 15 -10.51 -4.09 -12.62
N ALA A 16 -10.87 -5.36 -12.71
CA ALA A 16 -11.73 -6.01 -11.71
C ALA A 16 -11.04 -6.07 -10.32
N ARG A 17 -9.74 -6.37 -10.29
CA ARG A 17 -8.93 -6.33 -9.06
C ARG A 17 -8.81 -4.92 -8.50
N ILE A 18 -8.57 -3.92 -9.35
CA ILE A 18 -8.48 -2.50 -8.97
C ILE A 18 -9.77 -2.04 -8.27
N ASP A 19 -10.93 -2.30 -8.88
CA ASP A 19 -12.24 -1.95 -8.28
C ASP A 19 -12.46 -2.67 -6.94
N SER A 20 -12.08 -3.95 -6.87
CA SER A 20 -12.20 -4.75 -5.64
C SER A 20 -11.31 -4.21 -4.51
N ILE A 21 -10.06 -3.85 -4.81
CA ILE A 21 -9.12 -3.26 -3.84
C ILE A 21 -9.68 -1.94 -3.33
N GLY A 22 -10.12 -1.06 -4.23
CA GLY A 22 -10.65 0.25 -3.86
C GLY A 22 -11.88 0.15 -2.97
N ARG A 23 -12.84 -0.72 -3.32
CA ARG A 23 -14.00 -1.01 -2.45
C ARG A 23 -13.60 -1.58 -1.09
N GLY A 24 -12.59 -2.45 -1.06
CA GLY A 24 -12.03 -3.00 0.18
C GLY A 24 -11.49 -1.89 1.09
N LEU A 25 -10.67 -0.99 0.56
CA LEU A 25 -10.16 0.18 1.30
C LEU A 25 -11.29 1.06 1.86
N LEU A 26 -12.30 1.36 1.04
CA LEU A 26 -13.47 2.12 1.50
C LEU A 26 -14.25 1.40 2.59
N SER A 27 -14.40 0.08 2.48
CA SER A 27 -15.10 -0.73 3.49
C SER A 27 -14.37 -0.78 4.84
N LEU A 28 -13.04 -0.62 4.82
CA LEU A 28 -12.18 -0.56 6.02
C LEU A 28 -12.16 0.84 6.66
N GLY A 29 -12.89 1.80 6.11
CA GLY A 29 -13.08 3.12 6.69
C GLY A 29 -12.28 4.24 6.05
N THR A 30 -11.45 3.96 5.03
CA THR A 30 -10.85 5.00 4.19
C THR A 30 -11.94 5.75 3.44
N LYS A 31 -11.84 7.06 3.29
CA LYS A 31 -12.83 7.89 2.61
C LYS A 31 -12.25 8.58 1.38
N PRO A 32 -13.07 8.89 0.36
CA PRO A 32 -12.65 9.78 -0.73
C PRO A 32 -12.02 11.07 -0.18
N GLY A 33 -10.84 11.42 -0.67
CA GLY A 33 -10.01 12.52 -0.19
C GLY A 33 -8.92 12.12 0.81
N ASP A 34 -9.02 10.95 1.45
CA ASP A 34 -7.99 10.46 2.35
C ASP A 34 -6.70 10.06 1.60
N LYS A 35 -5.60 10.06 2.34
CA LYS A 35 -4.30 9.54 1.90
C LYS A 35 -4.15 8.09 2.32
N ILE A 36 -3.64 7.25 1.41
CA ILE A 36 -3.18 5.90 1.72
C ILE A 36 -1.69 5.80 1.45
N LEU A 37 -0.96 5.13 2.34
CA LEU A 37 0.45 4.81 2.11
C LEU A 37 0.57 3.43 1.48
N ILE A 38 1.29 3.33 0.37
CA ILE A 38 1.70 2.06 -0.24
C ILE A 38 3.17 1.83 0.11
N PHE A 39 3.43 0.87 1.00
CA PHE A 39 4.75 0.48 1.47
C PHE A 39 5.04 -0.97 1.05
N SER A 40 5.50 -1.16 -0.18
CA SER A 40 5.77 -2.49 -0.74
C SER A 40 6.83 -2.39 -1.83
N GLU A 41 7.49 -3.52 -2.11
CA GLU A 41 8.40 -3.68 -3.24
C GLU A 41 7.67 -3.53 -4.58
N THR A 42 8.45 -3.46 -5.67
CA THR A 42 7.90 -3.45 -7.03
C THR A 42 7.21 -4.79 -7.33
N ARG A 43 5.89 -4.84 -7.13
CA ARG A 43 5.04 -6.01 -7.40
C ARG A 43 3.70 -5.60 -8.04
N PRO A 44 2.96 -6.52 -8.70
CA PRO A 44 1.68 -6.19 -9.33
C PRO A 44 0.69 -5.53 -8.35
N GLU A 45 0.60 -6.03 -7.12
CA GLU A 45 -0.29 -5.50 -6.07
C GLU A 45 -0.04 -4.03 -5.76
N TRP A 46 1.22 -3.59 -5.81
CA TRP A 46 1.58 -2.18 -5.62
C TRP A 46 0.93 -1.31 -6.70
N LEU A 47 1.06 -1.73 -7.97
CA LEU A 47 0.53 -1.00 -9.11
C LEU A 47 -1.01 -0.99 -9.10
N LEU A 48 -1.63 -2.15 -8.83
CA LEU A 48 -3.08 -2.26 -8.73
C LEU A 48 -3.64 -1.39 -7.60
N THR A 49 -2.94 -1.31 -6.46
CA THR A 49 -3.34 -0.46 -5.33
C THR A 49 -3.24 1.02 -5.68
N ALA A 50 -2.18 1.44 -6.39
CA ALA A 50 -2.04 2.83 -6.85
C ALA A 50 -3.19 3.23 -7.80
N PHE A 51 -3.55 2.37 -8.75
CA PHE A 51 -4.71 2.61 -9.61
C PHE A 51 -6.03 2.61 -8.84
N ALA A 52 -6.19 1.74 -7.82
CA ALA A 52 -7.37 1.72 -6.97
C ALA A 52 -7.52 3.03 -6.20
N ALA A 53 -6.41 3.60 -5.72
CA ALA A 53 -6.40 4.90 -5.08
C ALA A 53 -6.97 5.98 -6.03
N PHE A 54 -6.44 6.06 -7.25
CA PHE A 54 -6.90 7.03 -8.24
C PHE A 54 -8.38 6.85 -8.61
N GLN A 55 -8.82 5.62 -8.85
CA GLN A 55 -10.20 5.31 -9.20
C GLN A 55 -11.20 5.69 -8.08
N HIS A 56 -10.79 5.60 -6.82
CA HIS A 56 -11.65 5.84 -5.65
C HIS A 56 -11.40 7.20 -4.97
N LYS A 57 -10.74 8.15 -5.66
CA LYS A 57 -10.44 9.50 -5.17
C LYS A 57 -9.60 9.53 -3.89
N LEU A 58 -8.69 8.57 -3.75
CA LEU A 58 -7.70 8.53 -2.67
C LEU A 58 -6.37 9.09 -3.16
N THR A 59 -5.60 9.70 -2.26
CA THR A 59 -4.24 10.14 -2.55
C THR A 59 -3.26 9.02 -2.24
N ALA A 60 -2.52 8.55 -3.25
CA ALA A 60 -1.48 7.55 -3.05
C ALA A 60 -0.19 8.23 -2.56
N VAL A 61 0.26 7.87 -1.36
CA VAL A 61 1.58 8.19 -0.80
C VAL A 61 2.45 6.95 -0.93
N THR A 62 3.73 7.11 -1.23
CA THR A 62 4.65 5.99 -1.47
C THR A 62 5.90 6.15 -0.63
N LEU A 63 6.32 5.08 0.03
CA LEU A 63 7.64 4.99 0.67
C LEU A 63 8.39 3.78 0.12
N LEU A 64 9.70 3.93 -0.07
CA LEU A 64 10.55 2.86 -0.57
C LEU A 64 10.85 1.86 0.55
N PRO A 65 10.73 0.54 0.30
CA PRO A 65 11.09 -0.50 1.28
C PRO A 65 12.54 -0.41 1.78
N THR A 66 13.42 0.13 0.94
CA THR A 66 14.86 0.28 1.17
C THR A 66 15.23 1.43 2.12
N LEU A 67 14.29 2.30 2.48
CA LEU A 67 14.53 3.32 3.50
C LEU A 67 14.87 2.63 4.83
N ASP A 68 15.66 3.26 5.68
CA ASP A 68 15.85 2.82 7.06
C ASP A 68 14.58 3.05 7.90
N GLU A 69 14.58 2.56 9.13
CA GLU A 69 13.41 2.68 10.01
C GLU A 69 13.08 4.14 10.35
N GLU A 70 14.10 4.97 10.57
CA GLU A 70 13.92 6.41 10.83
C GLU A 70 13.31 7.14 9.63
N GLY A 71 13.78 6.86 8.41
CA GLY A 71 13.22 7.45 7.20
C GLY A 71 11.76 7.03 6.96
N VAL A 72 11.41 5.77 7.22
CA VAL A 72 10.02 5.31 7.11
C VAL A 72 9.15 5.96 8.20
N LYS A 73 9.63 6.03 9.44
CA LYS A 73 8.93 6.68 10.56
C LYS A 73 8.62 8.15 10.23
N HIS A 74 9.63 8.88 9.78
CA HIS A 74 9.48 10.28 9.39
C HIS A 74 8.45 10.44 8.25
N GLY A 75 8.53 9.59 7.22
CA GLY A 75 7.57 9.61 6.11
C GLY A 75 6.12 9.32 6.55
N ILE A 76 5.91 8.40 7.50
CA ILE A 76 4.58 8.11 8.06
C ILE A 76 4.05 9.32 8.85
N GLN A 77 4.89 9.94 9.69
CA GLN A 77 4.49 11.09 10.51
C GLN A 77 4.08 12.31 9.67
N GLU A 78 4.88 12.66 8.66
CA GLU A 78 4.63 13.82 7.79
C GLU A 78 3.43 13.61 6.85
N SER A 79 3.09 12.36 6.53
CA SER A 79 2.06 12.07 5.54
C SER A 79 0.64 12.12 6.09
N GLU A 80 0.44 12.18 7.42
CA GLU A 80 -0.88 12.19 8.09
C GLU A 80 -1.82 11.08 7.59
N ILE A 81 -1.25 9.92 7.24
CA ILE A 81 -1.98 8.79 6.68
C ILE A 81 -2.67 7.97 7.77
N LYS A 82 -3.83 7.38 7.42
CA LYS A 82 -4.62 6.52 8.32
C LYS A 82 -4.68 5.07 7.85
N THR A 83 -4.19 4.79 6.65
CA THR A 83 -4.25 3.47 6.03
C THR A 83 -2.92 3.18 5.35
N ILE A 84 -2.33 2.04 5.69
CA ILE A 84 -1.08 1.54 5.08
C ILE A 84 -1.40 0.22 4.38
N VAL A 85 -1.03 0.13 3.11
CA VAL A 85 -1.00 -1.11 2.34
C VAL A 85 0.45 -1.57 2.29
N THR A 86 0.74 -2.73 2.88
CA THR A 86 2.10 -3.28 2.96
C THR A 86 2.17 -4.71 2.46
N SER A 87 3.35 -5.13 2.01
CA SER A 87 3.64 -6.55 1.82
C SER A 87 3.84 -7.28 3.14
N GLN A 88 3.66 -8.60 3.13
CA GLN A 88 3.86 -9.44 4.31
C GLN A 88 5.32 -9.40 4.80
N GLU A 89 6.28 -9.30 3.88
CA GLU A 89 7.70 -9.24 4.20
C GLU A 89 8.09 -7.98 4.99
N LEU A 90 7.38 -6.87 4.76
CA LEU A 90 7.62 -5.58 5.41
C LEU A 90 6.81 -5.39 6.69
N LEU A 91 5.86 -6.27 6.99
CA LEU A 91 5.00 -6.16 8.16
C LEU A 91 5.81 -6.11 9.49
N PRO A 92 6.84 -6.95 9.74
CA PRO A 92 7.60 -6.88 10.99
C PRO A 92 8.33 -5.55 11.18
N LYS A 93 8.83 -4.97 10.08
CA LYS A 93 9.46 -3.64 10.09
C LYS A 93 8.44 -2.56 10.42
N LEU A 94 7.25 -2.65 9.83
CA LEU A 94 6.17 -1.71 10.09
C LEU A 94 5.67 -1.81 11.54
N GLU A 95 5.51 -3.01 12.08
CA GLU A 95 5.12 -3.24 13.48
C GLU A 95 6.11 -2.61 14.46
N LYS A 96 7.42 -2.76 14.21
CA LYS A 96 8.46 -2.11 15.02
C LYS A 96 8.33 -0.60 15.00
N ILE A 97 8.19 0.00 13.81
CA ILE A 97 8.08 1.45 13.64
C ILE A 97 6.81 1.98 14.31
N LEU A 98 5.66 1.32 14.10
CA LEU A 98 4.38 1.75 14.66
C LEU A 98 4.31 1.56 16.18
N GLY A 99 4.89 0.48 16.72
CA GLY A 99 4.99 0.26 18.16
C GLY A 99 5.83 1.30 18.90
N GLU A 100 6.80 1.93 18.22
CA GLU A 100 7.57 3.06 18.75
C GLU A 100 6.87 4.42 18.61
N THR A 101 5.72 4.47 17.92
CA THR A 101 4.97 5.71 17.65
C THR A 101 3.82 5.91 18.65
N GLU A 102 3.55 4.94 19.54
CA GLU A 102 2.69 5.10 20.71
C GLU A 102 3.44 5.76 21.88
N LYS A 103 3.70 7.07 21.76
CA LYS A 103 3.90 8.00 22.90
C LYS A 103 3.36 9.38 22.55
#